data_AF-A0A9D4NG97-F1
#
_entry.id   AF-A0A9D4NG97-F1
#
_cell.length_a   1.000
_cell.length_b   1.000
_cell.length_c   1.000
_cell.angle_alpha   90.00
_cell.angle_beta   90.00
_cell.angle_gamma   90.00
#
_symmetry.space_group_name_H-M   'P 1'
#
loop_
_entity.id
_entity.type
_entity.pdbx_description
1 polymer ?
#
loop_
_entity_poly.entity_id
_entity_poly.type
_entity_poly.pdbx_seq_one_letter_code
_entity_poly.pdbx_strand_id
1 'polypeptide(L)' 'MYGASIGQLNVYQGQGSDGRLLWSLSGDQGTHWRQGSVKLNSQDKFTVRCLRR' A
#
# COMPACT_ATOMS: atom_id res chain seq x y z
N MET A 1 10.11 -2.96 5.94
CA MET A 1 10.53 -3.93 4.91
C MET A 1 12.04 -3.98 4.98
N TYR A 2 12.66 -5.13 5.25
CA TYR A 2 14.11 -5.22 5.43
C TYR A 2 14.75 -6.09 4.35
N GLY A 3 15.83 -5.60 3.73
CA GLY A 3 16.61 -6.32 2.72
C GLY A 3 16.38 -5.90 1.27
N ALA A 4 17.41 -6.07 0.42
CA ALA A 4 17.42 -5.61 -0.97
C ALA A 4 16.40 -6.31 -1.89
N SER A 5 16.01 -7.55 -1.56
CA SER A 5 15.04 -8.37 -2.32
C SER A 5 13.63 -8.38 -1.69
N ILE A 6 13.34 -7.50 -0.74
CA ILE A 6 12.08 -7.49 0.02
C ILE A 6 10.85 -7.10 -0.81
N GLY A 7 11.06 -6.63 -2.04
CA GLY A 7 10.00 -6.33 -3.01
C GLY A 7 9.31 -4.99 -2.77
N GLN A 8 8.01 -4.95 -3.05
CA GLN A 8 7.17 -3.76 -2.94
C GLN A 8 5.87 -4.05 -2.19
N LEU A 9 5.46 -3.09 -1.35
CA LEU A 9 4.18 -3.06 -0.67
C LEU A 9 3.31 -1.98 -1.30
N ASN A 10 2.19 -2.37 -1.89
CA ASN A 10 1.24 -1.47 -2.52
C ASN A 10 -0.10 -1.52 -1.81
N VAL A 11 -0.70 -0.35 -1.56
CA VAL A 11 -2.03 -0.20 -0.99
C VAL A 11 -2.93 0.43 -2.03
N TYR A 12 -4.04 -0.23 -2.32
CA TYR A 12 -5.03 0.21 -3.30
C TYR A 12 -6.37 0.49 -2.64
N GLN A 13 -7.09 1.46 -3.18
CA GLN A 13 -8.51 1.71 -2.93
C GLN A 13 -9.31 1.12 -4.08
N GLY A 14 -10.12 0.11 -3.81
CA GLY A 14 -11.10 -0.39 -4.77
C GLY A 14 -12.37 0.44 -4.70
N GLN A 15 -12.74 1.06 -5.82
CA GLN A 15 -14.06 1.67 -6.04
C GLN A 15 -14.55 1.16 -7.41
N GLY A 16 -15.38 0.11 -7.43
CA GLY A 16 -15.77 -0.56 -8.67
C GLY A 16 -14.70 -1.53 -9.24
N SER A 17 -14.62 -1.63 -10.57
CA SER A 17 -13.73 -2.58 -11.29
C SER A 17 -12.25 -2.21 -11.25
N ASP A 18 -11.93 -0.92 -11.14
CA ASP A 18 -10.55 -0.43 -11.16
C ASP A 18 -10.09 0.03 -9.77
N GLY A 19 -9.07 -0.65 -9.24
CA GLY A 19 -8.43 -0.28 -7.98
C GLY A 19 -7.40 0.84 -8.18
N ARG A 20 -7.56 1.98 -7.49
CA ARG A 20 -6.60 3.08 -7.49
C ARG A 20 -5.44 2.79 -6.54
N LEU A 21 -4.20 2.90 -7.00
CA LEU A 21 -3.04 2.86 -6.12
C LEU A 21 -3.03 4.10 -5.23
N LEU A 22 -3.00 3.90 -3.91
CA LEU A 22 -2.97 4.97 -2.92
C LEU A 22 -1.58 5.20 -2.32
N TRP A 23 -0.85 4.12 -2.13
CA TRP A 23 0.45 4.18 -1.50
C TRP A 23 1.31 3.01 -1.98
N SER A 24 2.59 3.27 -2.14
CA SER A 24 3.57 2.29 -2.57
C SER A 24 4.86 2.49 -1.78
N LEU A 25 5.44 1.39 -1.30
CA LEU A 25 6.73 1.38 -0.64
C LEU A 25 7.55 0.23 -1.20
N SER A 26 8.72 0.54 -1.74
CA SER A 26 9.64 -0.44 -2.31
C SER A 26 10.95 -0.48 -1.54
N GLY A 27 11.62 -1.63 -1.62
CA GLY A 27 12.98 -1.79 -1.13
C GLY A 27 13.12 -1.72 0.39
N ASP A 28 14.37 -1.57 0.82
CA ASP A 28 14.75 -1.64 2.22
C ASP A 28 14.34 -0.38 2.98
N GLN A 29 13.72 -0.59 4.14
CA GLN A 29 13.24 0.40 5.10
C GLN A 29 14.01 0.27 6.42
N GLY A 30 15.07 -0.53 6.45
CA GLY A 30 15.82 -0.88 7.64
C GLY A 30 15.11 -1.90 8.52
N THR A 31 15.74 -2.18 9.65
CA THR A 31 15.40 -3.27 10.58
C THR A 31 14.26 -2.93 11.54
N HIS A 32 13.82 -1.67 11.58
CA HIS A 32 12.79 -1.21 12.50
C HIS A 32 11.41 -1.15 11.84
N TRP A 33 10.36 -1.39 12.64
CA TRP A 33 8.99 -1.16 12.22
C TRP A 33 8.76 0.32 11.96
N ARG A 34 8.19 0.62 10.79
CA ARG A 34 7.82 1.98 10.40
C ARG A 34 6.32 2.06 10.19
N GLN A 35 5.70 3.06 10.78
CA GLN A 35 4.29 3.35 10.58
C GLN A 35 4.10 4.09 9.26
N GLY A 36 3.24 3.57 8.40
CA GLY A 36 2.75 4.25 7.20
C GLY A 36 1.30 4.68 7.39
N SER A 37 0.94 5.86 6.91
CA SER A 37 -0.43 6.37 6.94
C SER A 37 -0.82 6.89 5.56
N VAL A 38 -2.04 6.55 5.11
CA VAL A 38 -2.60 7.05 3.87
C VAL A 38 -4.01 7.59 4.11
N LYS A 39 -4.30 8.77 3.56
CA LYS A 39 -5.63 9.37 3.68
C LYS A 39 -6.54 8.77 2.63
N LEU A 40 -7.68 8.25 3.07
CA LEU A 40 -8.74 7.76 2.19
C LEU A 40 -9.72 8.90 1.94
N ASN A 41 -10.06 9.12 0.68
CA ASN A 41 -11.13 10.04 0.30
C ASN A 41 -12.06 9.30 -0.66
N SER A 42 -13.26 8.95 -0.18
CA SER A 42 -14.29 8.30 -0.96
C SER A 42 -15.66 8.77 -0.48
N GLN A 43 -16.53 9.06 -1.42
CA GLN A 43 -17.94 9.35 -1.14
C GLN A 43 -18.80 8.08 -1.21
N ASP A 44 -18.27 6.98 -1.76
CA ASP A 44 -18.95 5.69 -1.89
C ASP A 44 -18.29 4.61 -1.02
N LYS A 45 -18.92 3.43 -0.99
CA LYS A 45 -18.31 2.23 -0.41
C LYS A 45 -17.02 1.89 -1.14
N PHE A 46 -15.96 1.69 -0.38
CA PHE A 46 -14.65 1.31 -0.89
C PHE A 46 -14.12 0.06 -0.19
N THR A 47 -13.14 -0.58 -0.81
CA THR A 47 -12.33 -1.65 -0.19
C THR A 47 -10.86 -1.25 -0.19
N VAL A 48 -10.12 -1.68 0.83
CA VAL A 48 -8.67 -1.50 0.87
C VAL A 48 -8.01 -2.83 0.56
N ARG A 49 -7.11 -2.84 -0.42
CA ARG A 49 -6.34 -4.03 -0.81
C ARG A 49 -4.86 -3.76 -0.62
N CYS A 50 -4.22 -4.61 0.17
CA CYS A 50 -2.79 -4.63 0.36
C CYS A 50 -2.19 -5.70 -0.54
N LEU A 51 -1.33 -5.31 -1.47
CA LEU A 51 -0.66 -6.21 -2.40
C LEU A 51 0.85 -6.16 -2.12
N ARG A 52 1.41 -7.32 -1.77
CA ARG A 52 2.85 -7.52 -1.76
C ARG A 52 3.26 -8.06 -3.13
N ARG A 53 4.15 -7.36 -3.82
CA ARG A 53 4.80 -7.86 -5.04
C ARG A 53 6.25 -8.17 -4.76
#